data_AF-A0A3S4BVC2-F1
#
_entry.id   AF-A0A3S4BVC2-F1
#
_cell.length_a   1.000
_cell.length_b   1.000
_cell.length_c   1.000
_cell.angle_alpha   90.00
_cell.angle_beta   90.00
_cell.angle_gamma   90.00
#
_symmetry.space_group_name_H-M   'P 1'
#
loop_
_entity.id
_entity.type
_entity.pdbx_description
1 polymer ?
#
loop_
_entity_poly.entity_id
_entity_poly.type
_entity_poly.pdbx_seq_one_letter_code
_entity_poly.pdbx_strand_id
1 'polypeptide(L)'
;MPIPRPTGQVETILMTGANAWPDIDEDAVFAQAARIKATSAVLTAQKAACDELLAGLGLTWWGEAAEAAMANLEAIVRELDGVLTDLAAAEECYDDLAEEVDELKGAITYRVELAQATINMLKTQPEGAADIPEIVEAVSALNVAAVSALAAAIQEEGGVLCEDLVGPTVHAE
;
A
#
# COMPACT_ATOMS: atom_id res chain seq x y z
N MET A 1 -4.98 7.09 10.86
CA MET A 1 -6.34 7.62 10.61
C MET A 1 -6.31 8.12 9.18
N PRO A 2 -7.32 7.81 8.36
CA PRO A 2 -7.33 8.20 6.94
C PRO A 2 -7.23 9.72 6.82
N ILE A 3 -6.37 10.21 5.91
CA ILE A 3 -6.22 11.63 5.66
C ILE A 3 -7.32 12.03 4.68
N PRO A 4 -8.28 12.88 5.09
CA PRO A 4 -9.38 13.24 4.21
C PRO A 4 -8.88 14.14 3.08
N ARG A 5 -9.41 13.94 1.87
CA ARG A 5 -9.17 14.86 0.73
C ARG A 5 -9.52 16.28 1.16
N PRO A 6 -8.62 17.26 0.96
CA PRO A 6 -8.93 18.66 1.22
C PRO A 6 -10.19 19.10 0.46
N THR A 7 -11.12 19.76 1.15
CA THR A 7 -12.38 20.27 0.58
C THR A 7 -12.66 21.71 1.06
N GLY A 8 -13.72 22.33 0.52
CA GLY A 8 -14.21 23.63 0.97
C GLY A 8 -14.24 24.67 -0.16
N GLN A 9 -13.12 25.34 -0.42
CA GLN A 9 -13.04 26.38 -1.46
C GLN A 9 -12.92 25.76 -2.85
N VAL A 10 -13.38 26.48 -3.88
CA VAL A 10 -13.32 26.02 -5.29
C VAL A 10 -11.87 25.73 -5.69
N GLU A 11 -10.94 26.59 -5.30
CA GLU A 11 -9.51 26.43 -5.58
C GLU A 11 -8.95 25.15 -4.93
N THR A 12 -9.36 24.84 -3.69
CA THR A 12 -9.00 23.59 -3.00
C THR A 12 -9.44 22.35 -3.79
N ILE A 13 -10.67 22.38 -4.32
CA ILE A 13 -11.23 21.27 -5.12
C ILE A 13 -10.47 21.10 -6.44
N LEU A 14 -10.06 22.21 -7.08
CA LEU A 14 -9.30 22.17 -8.33
C LEU A 14 -7.86 21.66 -8.14
N MET A 15 -7.20 22.04 -7.04
CA MET A 15 -5.85 21.59 -6.70
C MET A 15 -5.78 20.11 -6.32
N THR A 16 -6.91 19.54 -5.90
CA THR A 16 -7.07 18.11 -5.59
C THR A 16 -8.04 17.45 -6.56
N GLY A 17 -8.15 17.95 -7.80
CA GLY A 17 -9.09 17.46 -8.81
C GLY A 17 -8.72 16.07 -9.39
N ALA A 18 -9.10 15.82 -10.64
CA ALA A 18 -8.83 14.55 -11.31
C ALA A 18 -7.33 14.21 -11.27
N ASN A 19 -7.01 12.98 -10.84
CA ASN A 19 -5.64 12.44 -10.71
C ASN A 19 -4.71 13.19 -9.73
N ALA A 20 -5.17 14.25 -9.06
CA ALA A 20 -4.38 15.05 -8.12
C ALA A 20 -4.55 14.60 -6.66
N TRP A 21 -5.27 13.50 -6.45
CA TRP A 21 -5.44 12.85 -5.15
C TRP A 21 -5.33 11.34 -5.37
N PRO A 22 -4.58 10.61 -4.53
CA PRO A 22 -4.53 9.16 -4.64
C PRO A 22 -5.88 8.60 -4.15
N ASP A 23 -6.64 7.99 -5.06
CA ASP A 23 -7.89 7.29 -4.76
C ASP A 23 -7.61 5.89 -4.17
N ILE A 24 -6.77 5.87 -3.13
CA ILE A 24 -6.41 4.69 -2.34
C ILE A 24 -7.12 4.78 -0.99
N ASP A 25 -7.77 3.69 -0.60
CA ASP A 25 -8.40 3.52 0.72
C ASP A 25 -7.34 3.02 1.71
N GLU A 26 -6.83 3.93 2.56
CA GLU A 26 -5.79 3.59 3.55
C GLU A 26 -6.28 2.52 4.52
N ASP A 27 -7.55 2.58 4.94
CA ASP A 27 -8.10 1.62 5.89
C ASP A 27 -8.12 0.22 5.26
N ALA A 28 -8.36 0.11 3.95
CA ALA A 28 -8.29 -1.15 3.23
C ALA A 28 -6.84 -1.69 3.15
N VAL A 29 -5.86 -0.83 2.86
CA VAL A 29 -4.43 -1.21 2.82
C VAL A 29 -3.98 -1.70 4.20
N PHE A 30 -4.24 -0.93 5.26
CA PHE A 30 -3.91 -1.31 6.64
C PHE A 30 -4.63 -2.59 7.09
N ALA A 31 -5.91 -2.76 6.73
CA ALA A 31 -6.66 -3.97 7.08
C ALA A 31 -6.08 -5.22 6.38
N GLN A 32 -5.63 -5.08 5.14
CA GLN A 32 -5.03 -6.17 4.38
C GLN A 32 -3.63 -6.52 4.93
N ALA A 33 -2.80 -5.53 5.27
CA ALA A 33 -1.53 -5.75 5.98
C ALA A 33 -1.73 -6.52 7.29
N ALA A 34 -2.72 -6.11 8.10
CA ALA A 34 -3.06 -6.79 9.35
C ALA A 34 -3.54 -8.23 9.13
N ARG A 35 -4.28 -8.49 8.05
CA ARG A 35 -4.74 -9.83 7.68
C ARG A 35 -3.59 -10.75 7.26
N ILE A 36 -2.63 -10.23 6.50
CA ILE A 36 -1.41 -10.95 6.10
C ILE A 36 -0.62 -11.34 7.34
N LYS A 37 -0.34 -10.37 8.23
CA LYS A 37 0.33 -10.58 9.53
C LYS A 37 -0.34 -11.68 10.37
N ALA A 38 -1.66 -11.61 10.51
CA ALA A 38 -2.42 -12.62 11.25
C ALA A 38 -2.32 -14.02 10.61
N THR A 39 -2.37 -14.09 9.28
CA THR A 39 -2.26 -15.36 8.53
C THR A 39 -0.86 -15.95 8.66
N SER A 40 0.18 -15.13 8.52
CA SER A 40 1.59 -15.51 8.70
C SER A 40 1.85 -16.08 10.09
N ALA A 41 1.29 -15.45 11.14
CA ALA A 41 1.41 -15.95 12.51
C ALA A 41 0.77 -17.35 12.69
N VAL A 42 -0.41 -17.58 12.10
CA VAL A 42 -1.08 -18.89 12.15
C VAL A 42 -0.26 -19.96 11.43
N LEU A 43 0.23 -19.67 10.23
CA LEU A 43 1.02 -20.63 9.45
C LEU A 43 2.37 -20.93 10.09
N THR A 44 3.01 -19.93 10.70
CA THR A 44 4.25 -20.12 11.47
C THR A 44 4.03 -21.10 12.63
N ALA A 45 2.93 -20.96 13.36
CA ALA A 45 2.59 -21.89 14.45
C ALA A 45 2.32 -23.31 13.93
N GLN A 46 1.64 -23.45 12.78
CA GLN A 46 1.40 -24.76 12.18
C GLN A 46 2.68 -25.42 11.66
N LYS A 47 3.58 -24.64 11.06
CA LYS A 47 4.89 -25.13 10.65
C LYS A 47 5.68 -25.65 11.86
N ALA A 48 5.72 -24.90 12.95
CA ALA A 48 6.37 -25.32 14.19
C ALA A 48 5.80 -26.66 14.71
N ALA A 49 4.48 -26.84 14.68
CA ALA A 49 3.85 -28.10 15.05
C ALA A 49 4.22 -29.26 14.11
N CYS A 50 4.38 -29.01 12.80
CA CYS A 50 4.85 -30.00 11.84
C CYS A 50 6.32 -30.38 12.06
N ASP A 51 7.17 -29.40 12.37
CA ASP A 51 8.59 -29.62 12.68
C ASP A 51 8.74 -30.48 13.96
N GLU A 52 7.96 -30.19 15.01
CA GLU A 52 7.91 -30.99 16.23
C GLU A 52 7.44 -32.42 15.97
N LEU A 53 6.44 -32.59 15.10
CA LEU A 53 5.93 -33.91 14.72
C LEU A 53 6.98 -34.71 13.94
N LEU A 54 7.69 -34.10 12.99
CA LEU A 54 8.79 -34.73 12.26
C LEU A 54 9.88 -35.22 13.22
N ALA A 55 10.30 -34.35 14.15
CA ALA A 55 11.31 -34.69 15.15
C ALA A 55 10.86 -35.86 16.05
N GLY A 56 9.59 -35.89 16.46
CA GLY A 56 9.05 -36.95 17.31
C GLY A 56 8.88 -38.30 16.61
N LEU A 57 8.38 -38.29 15.36
CA LEU A 57 8.21 -39.50 14.56
C LEU A 57 9.56 -40.14 14.24
N GLY A 58 10.57 -39.34 13.92
CA GLY A 58 11.93 -39.81 13.60
C GLY A 58 12.63 -40.56 14.75
N LEU A 59 12.09 -40.49 15.97
CA LEU A 59 12.64 -41.17 17.14
C LEU A 59 11.88 -42.45 17.51
N THR A 60 10.64 -42.62 17.03
CA THR A 60 9.69 -43.60 17.59
C THR A 60 9.05 -44.51 16.56
N TRP A 61 9.07 -44.14 15.28
CA TRP A 61 8.42 -44.89 14.21
C TRP A 61 9.39 -45.14 13.04
N TRP A 62 9.45 -46.40 12.59
CA TRP A 62 10.47 -46.87 11.64
C TRP A 62 9.87 -47.81 10.59
N GLY A 63 10.57 -47.95 9.46
CA GLY A 63 10.18 -48.78 8.32
C GLY A 63 9.61 -47.95 7.15
N GLU A 64 9.40 -48.61 6.02
CA GLU A 64 9.05 -47.98 4.74
C GLU A 64 7.80 -47.07 4.82
N ALA A 65 6.78 -47.47 5.60
CA ALA A 65 5.59 -46.65 5.82
C ALA A 65 5.88 -45.37 6.63
N ALA A 66 6.81 -45.44 7.58
CA ALA A 66 7.23 -44.28 8.37
C ALA A 66 8.04 -43.30 7.51
N GLU A 67 8.97 -43.82 6.69
CA GLU A 67 9.75 -43.02 5.73
C GLU A 67 8.84 -42.28 4.75
N ALA A 68 7.83 -42.95 4.19
CA ALA A 68 6.87 -42.32 3.28
C ALA A 68 6.04 -41.21 3.97
N ALA A 69 5.61 -41.42 5.22
CA ALA A 69 4.87 -40.42 5.98
C ALA A 69 5.74 -39.20 6.33
N MET A 70 7.00 -39.42 6.73
CA MET A 70 7.96 -38.34 7.01
C MET A 70 8.24 -37.52 5.74
N ALA A 71 8.48 -38.18 4.61
CA ALA A 71 8.72 -37.49 3.33
C ALA A 71 7.52 -36.61 2.91
N ASN A 72 6.29 -37.10 3.11
CA ASN A 72 5.09 -36.30 2.85
C ASN A 72 5.00 -35.08 3.79
N LEU A 73 5.31 -35.25 5.07
CA LEU A 73 5.29 -34.16 6.03
C LEU A 73 6.40 -33.13 5.77
N GLU A 74 7.60 -33.56 5.37
CA GLU A 74 8.68 -32.69 4.90
C GLU A 74 8.28 -31.88 3.65
N ALA A 75 7.54 -32.49 2.73
CA ALA A 75 7.01 -31.78 1.57
C ALA A 75 6.03 -30.68 1.98
N ILE A 76 5.11 -30.96 2.92
CA ILE A 76 4.18 -29.98 3.48
C ILE A 76 4.92 -28.82 4.16
N VAL A 77 5.95 -29.13 4.97
CA VAL A 77 6.77 -28.09 5.62
C VAL A 77 7.45 -27.20 4.59
N ARG A 78 7.99 -27.79 3.51
CA ARG A 78 8.61 -27.00 2.43
C ARG A 78 7.60 -26.13 1.69
N GLU A 79 6.37 -26.59 1.48
CA GLU A 79 5.29 -25.78 0.92
C GLU A 79 4.93 -24.61 1.85
N LEU A 80 4.84 -24.87 3.17
CA LEU A 80 4.61 -23.83 4.17
C LEU A 80 5.73 -22.78 4.18
N ASP A 81 7.00 -23.19 4.02
CA ASP A 81 8.13 -22.26 3.90
C ASP A 81 7.99 -21.34 2.69
N GLY A 82 7.56 -21.87 1.54
CA GLY A 82 7.27 -21.09 0.35
C GLY A 82 6.18 -20.06 0.60
N VAL A 83 5.04 -20.49 1.15
CA VAL A 83 3.91 -19.60 1.47
C VAL A 83 4.30 -18.53 2.49
N LEU A 84 5.09 -18.86 3.52
CA LEU A 84 5.56 -17.90 4.51
C LEU A 84 6.51 -16.87 3.90
N THR A 85 7.33 -17.27 2.93
CA THR A 85 8.20 -16.37 2.17
C THR A 85 7.37 -15.38 1.35
N ASP A 86 6.36 -15.88 0.63
CA ASP A 86 5.46 -15.03 -0.17
C ASP A 86 4.65 -14.07 0.71
N LEU A 87 4.18 -14.54 1.88
CA LEU A 87 3.47 -13.70 2.84
C LEU A 87 4.36 -12.61 3.44
N ALA A 88 5.65 -12.88 3.68
CA ALA A 88 6.58 -11.87 4.17
C ALA A 88 6.83 -10.77 3.12
N ALA A 89 6.99 -11.15 1.85
CA ALA A 89 7.12 -10.19 0.76
C ALA A 89 5.84 -9.35 0.58
N ALA A 90 4.67 -9.97 0.71
CA ALA A 90 3.39 -9.25 0.70
C ALA A 90 3.26 -8.32 1.91
N GLU A 91 3.66 -8.74 3.11
CA GLU A 91 3.64 -7.91 4.31
C GLU A 91 4.46 -6.63 4.13
N GLU A 92 5.68 -6.75 3.61
CA GLU A 92 6.58 -5.62 3.32
C GLU A 92 5.94 -4.66 2.31
N CYS A 93 5.44 -5.17 1.17
CA CYS A 93 4.80 -4.32 0.15
C CYS A 93 3.60 -3.53 0.70
N TYR A 94 2.75 -4.15 1.52
CA TYR A 94 1.57 -3.49 2.08
C TYR A 94 1.92 -2.47 3.17
N ASP A 95 2.97 -2.70 3.96
CA ASP A 95 3.45 -1.74 4.94
C ASP A 95 4.08 -0.52 4.23
N ASP A 96 4.93 -0.75 3.22
CA ASP A 96 5.56 0.31 2.42
C ASP A 96 4.50 1.17 1.70
N LEU A 97 3.53 0.53 1.04
CA LEU A 97 2.43 1.24 0.37
C LEU A 97 1.64 2.10 1.35
N ALA A 98 1.41 1.61 2.58
CA ALA A 98 0.66 2.37 3.57
C ALA A 98 1.41 3.63 4.01
N GLU A 99 2.73 3.54 4.17
CA GLU A 99 3.61 4.68 4.47
C GLU A 99 3.62 5.68 3.32
N GLU A 100 3.85 5.22 2.09
CA GLU A 100 3.90 6.09 0.91
C GLU A 100 2.59 6.84 0.66
N VAL A 101 1.44 6.19 0.86
CA VAL A 101 0.11 6.82 0.71
C VAL A 101 -0.12 7.89 1.78
N ASP A 102 0.24 7.62 3.04
CA ASP A 102 0.11 8.58 4.14
C ASP A 102 1.00 9.82 3.88
N GLU A 103 2.26 9.58 3.50
CA GLU A 103 3.20 10.64 3.15
C GLU A 103 2.72 11.49 1.96
N LEU A 104 2.23 10.85 0.90
CA LEU A 104 1.72 11.54 -0.29
C LEU A 104 0.51 12.40 0.05
N LYS A 105 -0.47 11.84 0.77
CA LYS A 105 -1.69 12.57 1.16
C LYS A 105 -1.35 13.72 2.12
N GLY A 106 -0.40 13.53 3.03
CA GLY A 106 0.14 14.59 3.88
C GLY A 106 0.80 15.70 3.07
N ALA A 107 1.65 15.35 2.10
CA ALA A 107 2.32 16.30 1.23
C ALA A 107 1.34 17.10 0.36
N ILE A 108 0.33 16.45 -0.22
CA ILE A 108 -0.73 17.11 -0.99
C ILE A 108 -1.51 18.08 -0.10
N THR A 109 -1.90 17.64 1.10
CA THR A 109 -2.63 18.47 2.07
C THR A 109 -1.83 19.73 2.42
N TYR A 110 -0.54 19.58 2.74
CA TYR A 110 0.35 20.69 3.03
C TYR A 110 0.47 21.68 1.87
N ARG A 111 0.67 21.19 0.63
CA ARG A 111 0.74 22.04 -0.58
C ARG A 111 -0.55 22.83 -0.79
N VAL A 112 -1.70 22.17 -0.60
CA VAL A 112 -3.02 22.77 -0.74
C VAL A 112 -3.25 23.83 0.33
N GLU A 113 -2.90 23.57 1.59
CA GLU A 113 -3.01 24.54 2.68
C GLU A 113 -2.14 25.78 2.43
N LEU A 114 -0.90 25.58 1.99
CA LEU A 114 0.02 26.67 1.66
C LEU A 114 -0.50 27.51 0.49
N ALA A 115 -0.94 26.85 -0.58
CA ALA A 115 -1.52 27.52 -1.74
C ALA A 115 -2.78 28.28 -1.37
N GLN A 116 -3.64 27.70 -0.53
CA GLN A 116 -4.86 28.34 -0.07
C GLN A 116 -4.57 29.58 0.79
N ALA A 117 -3.53 29.56 1.63
CA ALA A 117 -3.08 30.72 2.37
C ALA A 117 -2.62 31.86 1.43
N THR A 118 -1.85 31.53 0.40
CA THR A 118 -1.43 32.50 -0.63
C THR A 118 -2.61 33.05 -1.41
N ILE A 119 -3.54 32.20 -1.83
CA ILE A 119 -4.77 32.61 -2.53
C ILE A 119 -5.62 33.55 -1.66
N ASN A 120 -5.77 33.25 -0.36
CA ASN A 120 -6.49 34.12 0.55
C ASN A 120 -5.82 35.49 0.67
N MET A 121 -4.50 35.55 0.68
CA MET A 121 -3.74 36.81 0.67
C MET A 121 -3.93 37.58 -0.64
N LEU A 122 -3.87 36.92 -1.79
CA LEU A 122 -4.06 37.53 -3.11
C LEU A 122 -5.47 38.07 -3.31
N LYS A 123 -6.49 37.39 -2.78
CA LYS A 123 -7.90 37.86 -2.79
C LYS A 123 -8.09 39.22 -2.09
N THR A 124 -7.18 39.63 -1.22
CA THR A 124 -7.24 40.95 -0.56
C THR A 124 -6.58 42.07 -1.36
N GLN A 125 -5.92 41.74 -2.48
CA GLN A 125 -5.17 42.68 -3.30
C GLN A 125 -5.93 42.99 -4.60
N PRO A 126 -5.93 44.25 -5.08
CA PRO A 126 -6.70 44.64 -6.26
C PRO A 126 -6.29 43.92 -7.57
N GLU A 127 -5.04 43.47 -7.68
CA GLU A 127 -4.53 42.76 -8.87
C GLU A 127 -4.29 41.26 -8.63
N GLY A 128 -4.30 40.80 -7.37
CA GLY A 128 -3.90 39.43 -7.01
C GLY A 128 -4.86 38.34 -7.51
N ALA A 129 -6.08 38.70 -7.90
CA ALA A 129 -7.03 37.74 -8.45
C ALA A 129 -6.58 37.14 -9.79
N ALA A 130 -5.74 37.85 -10.55
CA ALA A 130 -5.23 37.37 -11.84
C ALA A 130 -4.25 36.20 -11.70
N ASP A 131 -3.56 36.09 -10.56
CA ASP A 131 -2.52 35.07 -10.32
C ASP A 131 -3.09 33.76 -9.72
N ILE A 132 -4.34 33.78 -9.23
CA ILE A 132 -4.97 32.62 -8.58
C ILE A 132 -5.04 31.40 -9.52
N PRO A 133 -5.45 31.51 -10.80
CA PRO A 133 -5.50 30.35 -11.70
C PRO A 133 -4.14 29.68 -11.89
N GLU A 134 -3.05 30.45 -11.99
CA GLU A 134 -1.69 29.93 -12.17
C GLU A 134 -1.24 29.14 -10.94
N ILE A 135 -1.55 29.62 -9.73
CA ILE A 135 -1.25 28.89 -8.49
C ILE A 135 -2.02 27.56 -8.44
N VAL A 136 -3.32 27.59 -8.76
CA VAL A 136 -4.16 26.39 -8.75
C VAL A 136 -3.65 25.36 -9.75
N GLU A 137 -3.30 25.79 -10.96
CA GLU A 137 -2.75 24.93 -12.01
C GLU A 137 -1.41 24.32 -11.60
N ALA A 138 -0.48 25.14 -11.09
CA ALA A 138 0.84 24.68 -10.66
C ALA A 138 0.76 23.63 -9.53
N VAL A 139 -0.11 23.86 -8.53
CA VAL A 139 -0.29 22.92 -7.41
C VAL A 139 -0.98 21.65 -7.88
N SER A 140 -2.01 21.76 -8.73
CA SER A 140 -2.68 20.60 -9.32
C SER A 140 -1.68 19.73 -10.11
N ALA A 141 -0.83 20.34 -10.94
CA ALA A 141 0.19 19.64 -11.71
C ALA A 141 1.22 18.91 -10.80
N LEU A 142 1.68 19.55 -9.72
CA LEU A 142 2.57 18.92 -8.74
C LEU A 142 1.92 17.73 -8.04
N ASN A 143 0.63 17.84 -7.72
CA ASN A 143 -0.12 16.77 -7.08
C ASN A 143 -0.35 15.59 -8.05
N VAL A 144 -0.73 15.86 -9.31
CA VAL A 144 -0.86 14.84 -10.36
C VAL A 144 0.45 14.10 -10.58
N ALA A 145 1.57 14.83 -10.65
CA ALA A 145 2.89 14.22 -10.81
C ALA A 145 3.25 13.31 -9.63
N ALA A 146 2.94 13.72 -8.40
CA ALA A 146 3.21 12.92 -7.21
C ALA A 146 2.32 11.66 -7.13
N VAL A 147 1.03 11.76 -7.46
CA VAL A 147 0.13 10.60 -7.56
C VAL A 147 0.59 9.64 -8.65
N SER A 148 1.04 10.16 -9.80
CA SER A 148 1.54 9.34 -10.90
C SER A 148 2.85 8.64 -10.54
N ALA A 149 3.72 9.28 -9.76
CA ALA A 149 4.96 8.68 -9.27
C ALA A 149 4.68 7.53 -8.30
N LEU A 150 3.73 7.69 -7.36
CA LEU A 150 3.29 6.61 -6.49
C LEU A 150 2.70 5.44 -7.30
N ALA A 151 1.83 5.72 -8.27
CA ALA A 151 1.27 4.68 -9.13
C ALA A 151 2.34 3.91 -9.91
N ALA A 152 3.42 4.57 -10.34
CA ALA A 152 4.55 3.94 -11.01
C ALA A 152 5.40 3.11 -10.03
N ALA A 153 5.67 3.61 -8.82
CA ALA A 153 6.39 2.88 -7.78
C ALA A 153 5.68 1.56 -7.42
N ILE A 154 4.36 1.59 -7.25
CA ILE A 154 3.54 0.39 -7.00
C ILE A 154 3.65 -0.61 -8.16
N GLN A 155 3.75 -0.15 -9.41
CA GLN A 155 3.87 -1.04 -10.58
C GLN A 155 5.28 -1.63 -10.72
N GLU A 156 6.33 -0.89 -10.34
CA GLU A 156 7.73 -1.32 -10.46
C GLU A 156 8.17 -2.21 -9.29
N GLU A 157 7.76 -1.87 -8.06
CA GLU A 157 8.13 -2.57 -6.82
C GLU A 157 7.09 -3.63 -6.42
N GLY A 158 5.81 -3.40 -6.71
CA GLY A 158 4.68 -4.24 -6.27
C GLY A 158 4.23 -5.35 -7.22
N GLY A 159 5.04 -5.72 -8.23
CA GLY A 159 4.68 -6.68 -9.26
C GLY A 159 3.92 -7.91 -8.73
N VAL A 160 2.78 -8.26 -9.36
CA VAL A 160 1.83 -9.36 -9.03
C VAL A 160 1.25 -9.37 -7.59
N LEU A 161 1.95 -8.82 -6.59
CA LEU A 161 1.60 -8.91 -5.17
C LEU A 161 0.75 -7.74 -4.66
N CYS A 162 0.86 -6.57 -5.31
CA CYS A 162 0.15 -5.34 -4.95
C CYS A 162 -0.70 -4.76 -6.12
N GLU A 163 -0.76 -5.44 -7.27
CA GLU A 163 -1.53 -4.99 -8.47
C GLU A 163 -3.04 -4.84 -8.22
N ASP A 164 -3.63 -5.65 -7.34
CA ASP A 164 -5.07 -5.62 -7.03
C ASP A 164 -5.54 -4.35 -6.29
N LEU A 165 -4.60 -3.50 -5.83
CA LEU A 165 -4.90 -2.31 -5.02
C LEU A 165 -5.02 -1.03 -5.82
N VAL A 166 -4.46 -0.98 -7.02
CA VAL A 166 -4.60 0.16 -7.91
C VAL A 166 -5.86 -0.06 -8.74
N GLY A 167 -6.91 0.71 -8.46
CA GLY A 167 -8.13 0.71 -9.29
C GLY A 167 -7.80 0.83 -10.78
N PRO A 168 -8.69 0.37 -11.68
CA PRO A 168 -8.38 0.06 -13.08
C PRO A 168 -7.50 1.14 -13.67
N THR A 169 -6.26 0.75 -13.96
CA THR A 169 -5.23 1.60 -14.54
C THR A 169 -5.84 2.40 -15.68
N VAL A 170 -5.67 3.72 -15.59
CA VAL A 170 -5.88 4.63 -16.72
C VAL A 170 -4.92 4.14 -17.81
N HIS A 171 -5.44 3.31 -18.72
CA HIS A 171 -4.82 3.10 -20.00
C HIS A 171 -4.78 4.46 -20.69
N ALA A 172 -3.61 5.10 -20.66
CA ALA A 172 -3.31 6.18 -21.59
C ALA A 172 -3.26 5.54 -22.98
N GLU A 173 -4.34 5.72 -23.74
CA GLU A 173 -4.32 5.61 -25.21
C GLU A 173 -3.60 6.81 -25.83
#